data_AF-A9BYM3-F1
#
_entry.id   AF-A9BYM3-F1
#
_cell.length_a   1.000
_cell.length_b   1.000
_cell.length_c   1.000
_cell.angle_alpha   90.00
_cell.angle_beta   90.00
_cell.angle_gamma   90.00
#
_symmetry.space_group_name_H-M   'P 1'
#
loop_
_entity.id
_entity.type
_entity.pdbx_description
1 polymer ?
#
loop_
_entity_poly.entity_id
_entity_poly.type
_entity_poly.pdbx_seq_one_letter_code
_entity_poly.pdbx_strand_id
1 'polypeptide(L)'
;MSTQTRETLKAEINAAQKALEAAKQAYDEFDQAAENNVFPSLEDAEALEEVLANRAFDDCQGAYNCGNDVYEQEFMVGDVVYVATLKCEYNRHDKTYYYLDGQEFSIAPKASA
;
A
#
# COMPACT_ATOMS: atom_id res chain seq x y z
N MET A 1 32.34 -2.97 -30.71
CA MET A 1 32.00 -1.98 -29.65
C MET A 1 30.70 -1.33 -30.09
N SER A 2 29.57 -1.67 -29.47
CA SER A 2 28.32 -0.96 -29.77
C SER A 2 28.48 0.46 -29.27
N THR A 3 28.58 1.43 -30.18
CA THR A 3 28.70 2.84 -29.80
C THR A 3 27.31 3.30 -29.40
N GLN A 4 26.95 3.08 -28.13
CA GLN A 4 25.73 3.63 -27.56
C GLN A 4 25.72 5.14 -27.80
N THR A 5 24.64 5.61 -28.43
CA THR A 5 24.40 7.03 -28.66
C THR A 5 23.58 7.61 -27.51
N ARG A 6 23.62 8.94 -27.35
CA ARG A 6 22.77 9.62 -26.35
C ARG A 6 21.29 9.28 -26.50
N GLU A 7 20.81 9.14 -27.73
CA GLU A 7 19.40 8.82 -28.01
C GLU A 7 19.07 7.35 -27.71
N THR A 8 20.00 6.41 -27.98
CA THR A 8 19.79 5.01 -27.58
C THR A 8 19.80 4.86 -26.06
N LEU A 9 20.69 5.56 -25.34
CA LEU A 9 20.69 5.56 -23.87
C LEU A 9 19.41 6.16 -23.28
N LYS A 10 18.89 7.26 -23.84
CA LYS A 10 17.60 7.82 -23.40
C LYS A 10 16.44 6.85 -23.64
N ALA A 11 16.43 6.18 -24.79
CA ALA A 11 15.41 5.19 -25.10
C ALA A 11 15.48 4.00 -24.13
N GLU A 12 16.68 3.51 -23.82
CA GLU A 12 16.92 2.46 -22.81
C GLU A 12 16.45 2.90 -21.41
N ILE A 13 16.76 4.12 -20.98
CA ILE A 13 16.29 4.68 -19.70
C ILE A 13 14.76 4.72 -19.65
N ASN A 14 14.12 5.25 -20.68
CA ASN A 14 12.66 5.34 -20.73
C ASN A 14 12.01 3.95 -20.73
N ALA A 15 12.61 2.98 -21.43
CA ALA A 15 12.13 1.60 -21.43
C ALA A 15 12.27 0.95 -20.05
N ALA A 16 13.41 1.16 -19.37
CA ALA A 16 13.64 0.66 -18.03
C ALA A 16 12.69 1.28 -16.99
N GLN A 17 12.39 2.58 -17.11
CA GLN A 17 11.42 3.27 -16.25
C GLN A 17 10.02 2.68 -16.41
N LYS A 18 9.56 2.46 -17.65
CA LYS A 18 8.27 1.81 -17.92
C LYS A 18 8.22 0.39 -17.39
N ALA A 19 9.30 -0.37 -17.55
CA ALA A 19 9.38 -1.73 -17.02
C ALA A 19 9.34 -1.74 -15.49
N LEU A 20 10.02 -0.78 -14.83
CA LEU A 20 9.97 -0.62 -13.38
C LEU A 20 8.57 -0.26 -12.89
N GLU A 21 7.90 0.68 -13.56
CA GLU A 21 6.53 1.08 -13.22
C GLU A 21 5.55 -0.09 -13.36
N ALA A 22 5.63 -0.86 -14.45
CA ALA A 22 4.82 -2.05 -14.64
C ALA A 22 5.11 -3.14 -13.58
N ALA A 23 6.37 -3.33 -13.20
CA ALA A 23 6.74 -4.29 -12.16
C ALA A 23 6.23 -3.87 -10.78
N LYS A 24 6.27 -2.57 -10.45
CA LYS A 24 5.69 -2.03 -9.22
C LYS A 24 4.18 -2.27 -9.17
N GLN A 25 3.47 -1.94 -10.26
CA GLN A 25 2.04 -2.17 -10.34
C GLN A 25 1.69 -3.65 -10.14
N ALA A 26 2.41 -4.56 -10.81
CA ALA A 26 2.17 -6.00 -10.66
C ALA A 26 2.48 -6.51 -9.24
N TYR A 27 3.51 -5.94 -8.59
CA TYR A 27 3.82 -6.24 -7.19
C TYR A 27 2.70 -5.75 -6.25
N ASP A 28 2.22 -4.52 -6.45
CA ASP A 28 1.16 -3.94 -5.63
C ASP A 28 -0.16 -4.71 -5.80
N GLU A 29 -0.52 -5.09 -7.03
CA GLU A 29 -1.68 -5.93 -7.32
C GLU A 29 -1.58 -7.31 -6.64
N PHE A 30 -0.37 -7.90 -6.64
CA PHE A 30 -0.12 -9.17 -5.97
C PHE A 30 -0.25 -9.03 -4.44
N ASP A 31 0.38 -8.01 -3.85
CA ASP A 31 0.38 -7.75 -2.41
C ASP A 31 -1.02 -7.41 -1.88
N GLN A 32 -1.86 -6.76 -2.68
CA GLN A 32 -3.24 -6.42 -2.32
C GLN A 32 -4.23 -7.58 -2.48
N ALA A 33 -3.90 -8.61 -3.26
CA ALA A 33 -4.83 -9.70 -3.51
C ALA A 33 -5.05 -10.56 -2.26
N ALA A 34 -6.32 -10.85 -1.94
CA ALA A 34 -6.70 -11.63 -0.76
C ALA A 34 -6.05 -13.02 -0.72
N GLU A 35 -5.91 -13.66 -1.88
CA GLU A 35 -5.31 -15.00 -2.04
C GLU A 35 -3.82 -15.06 -1.65
N ASN A 36 -3.13 -13.92 -1.63
CA ASN A 36 -1.74 -13.81 -1.17
C ASN A 36 -1.64 -13.43 0.31
N ASN A 37 -2.78 -13.17 0.97
CA ASN A 37 -2.89 -12.75 2.35
C ASN A 37 -3.83 -13.73 3.08
N VAL A 38 -3.34 -14.95 3.35
CA VAL A 38 -4.15 -16.00 3.97
C VAL A 38 -3.75 -16.18 5.42
N PHE A 39 -4.72 -16.03 6.31
CA PHE A 39 -4.53 -16.15 7.76
C PHE A 39 -5.31 -17.35 8.32
N PRO A 40 -4.80 -18.05 9.35
CA PRO A 40 -5.51 -19.16 9.98
C PRO A 40 -6.78 -18.72 10.72
N SER A 41 -6.82 -17.49 11.23
CA SER A 41 -7.93 -16.92 11.97
C SER A 41 -8.00 -15.40 11.81
N LEU A 42 -9.11 -14.79 12.28
CA LEU A 42 -9.23 -13.34 12.31
C LEU A 42 -8.28 -12.67 13.32
N GLU A 43 -7.95 -13.37 14.42
CA GLU A 43 -6.98 -12.89 15.42
C GLU A 43 -5.57 -12.80 14.79
N ASP A 44 -5.18 -13.79 13.98
CA ASP A 44 -3.90 -13.74 13.27
C ASP A 44 -3.86 -12.60 12.25
N ALA A 45 -5.01 -12.24 11.67
CA ALA A 45 -5.12 -11.15 10.69
C ALA A 45 -5.07 -9.75 11.33
N GLU A 46 -5.13 -9.62 12.66
CA GLU A 46 -4.92 -8.34 13.35
C GLU A 46 -3.50 -7.78 13.11
N ALA A 47 -2.54 -8.62 12.71
CA ALA A 47 -1.23 -8.19 12.26
C ALA A 47 -1.29 -7.20 11.07
N LEU A 48 -2.39 -7.18 10.31
CA LEU A 48 -2.62 -6.21 9.25
C LEU A 48 -2.78 -4.78 9.76
N GLU A 49 -3.14 -4.58 11.04
CA GLU A 49 -3.17 -3.23 11.63
C GLU A 49 -1.79 -2.56 11.54
N GLU A 50 -0.73 -3.27 11.95
CA GLU A 50 0.63 -2.75 11.89
C GLU A 50 1.08 -2.52 10.44
N VAL A 51 0.71 -3.41 9.52
CA VAL A 51 1.02 -3.24 8.09
C VAL A 51 0.38 -1.97 7.53
N LEU A 52 -0.92 -1.76 7.79
CA LEU A 52 -1.63 -0.58 7.31
C LEU A 52 -1.15 0.70 8.00
N ALA A 53 -0.79 0.63 9.28
CA ALA A 53 -0.26 1.77 10.02
C ALA A 53 1.12 2.18 9.50
N ASN A 54 1.98 1.22 9.16
CA ASN A 54 3.27 1.50 8.53
C ASN A 54 3.09 2.12 7.14
N ARG A 55 2.16 1.62 6.31
CA ARG A 55 1.80 2.26 5.04
C ARG A 55 1.32 3.70 5.24
N ALA A 56 0.46 3.94 6.23
CA ALA A 56 -0.03 5.27 6.57
C ALA A 56 1.09 6.22 7.03
N PHE A 57 2.04 5.70 7.80
CA PHE A 57 3.21 6.44 8.25
C PHE A 57 4.13 6.83 7.09
N ASP A 58 4.42 5.88 6.20
CA ASP A 58 5.28 6.09 5.03
C ASP A 58 4.67 7.12 4.07
N ASP A 59 3.36 7.09 3.85
CA ASP A 59 2.62 8.06 3.04
C ASP A 59 2.55 9.45 3.68
N CYS A 60 2.65 9.54 5.02
CA CYS A 60 2.56 10.80 5.77
C CYS A 60 3.94 11.37 6.12
N GLN A 61 4.57 10.87 7.19
CA GLN A 61 5.84 11.41 7.68
C GLN A 61 7.01 10.99 6.80
N GLY A 62 6.94 9.81 6.18
CA GLY A 62 7.95 9.33 5.24
C GLY A 62 8.03 10.16 3.96
N ALA A 63 6.89 10.70 3.50
CA ALA A 63 6.78 11.43 2.24
C ALA A 63 6.52 12.95 2.38
N TYR A 64 6.42 13.49 3.60
CA TYR A 64 6.05 14.88 3.91
C TYR A 64 4.69 15.32 3.34
N ASN A 65 3.78 14.37 3.13
CA ASN A 65 2.44 14.60 2.61
C ASN A 65 1.37 14.34 3.67
N CYS A 66 0.13 14.72 3.38
CA CYS A 66 -1.00 14.14 4.09
C CYS A 66 -1.23 12.76 3.48
N GLY A 67 -1.19 11.71 4.29
CA GLY A 67 -1.50 10.36 3.83
C GLY A 67 -2.98 10.22 3.44
N ASN A 68 -3.38 9.03 3.03
CA ASN A 68 -4.78 8.70 2.74
C ASN A 68 -5.60 8.56 4.03
N ASP A 69 -6.87 8.96 3.97
CA ASP A 69 -7.81 8.86 5.10
C ASP A 69 -8.17 7.40 5.43
N VAL A 70 -8.04 6.49 4.46
CA VAL A 70 -8.39 5.08 4.58
C VAL A 70 -7.36 4.23 3.85
N TYR A 71 -6.86 3.19 4.52
CA TYR A 71 -6.05 2.13 3.93
C TYR A 71 -6.76 0.80 4.09
N GLU A 72 -6.78 0.00 3.03
CA GLU A 72 -7.46 -1.29 3.00
C GLU A 72 -6.52 -2.41 2.57
N GLN A 73 -6.75 -3.60 3.11
CA GLN A 73 -6.08 -4.82 2.70
C GLN A 73 -7.10 -5.96 2.66
N GLU A 74 -7.23 -6.60 1.50
CA GLU A 74 -8.03 -7.82 1.39
C GLU A 74 -7.22 -9.02 1.86
N PHE A 75 -7.88 -9.96 2.51
CA PHE A 75 -7.27 -11.18 3.02
C PHE A 75 -8.31 -12.31 3.14
N MET A 76 -7.85 -13.54 3.32
CA MET A 76 -8.70 -14.72 3.46
C MET A 76 -8.51 -15.41 4.81
N VAL A 77 -9.63 -15.89 5.37
CA VAL A 77 -9.64 -16.87 6.48
C VAL A 77 -10.53 -18.03 6.05
N GLY A 78 -9.91 -19.18 5.78
CA GLY A 78 -10.58 -20.26 5.06
C GLY A 78 -11.03 -19.81 3.66
N ASP A 79 -12.31 -20.02 3.33
CA ASP A 79 -12.88 -19.65 2.02
C ASP A 79 -13.55 -18.26 2.01
N VAL A 80 -13.47 -17.51 3.11
CA VAL A 80 -14.13 -16.21 3.24
C VAL A 80 -13.11 -15.09 3.03
N VAL A 81 -13.44 -14.16 2.13
CA VAL A 81 -12.67 -12.94 1.90
C VAL A 81 -13.12 -11.86 2.88
N TYR A 82 -12.15 -11.24 3.53
CA TYR A 82 -12.33 -10.12 4.45
C TYR A 82 -11.57 -8.89 3.94
N VAL A 83 -11.93 -7.72 4.46
CA VAL A 83 -11.21 -6.47 4.28
C VAL A 83 -10.81 -5.96 5.64
N ALA A 84 -9.51 -5.79 5.85
CA ALA A 84 -8.96 -5.02 6.95
C ALA A 84 -8.90 -3.55 6.53
N THR A 85 -9.42 -2.67 7.35
CA THR A 85 -9.52 -1.22 7.07
C THR A 85 -8.91 -0.45 8.23
N LEU A 86 -7.93 0.39 7.93
CA LEU A 86 -7.39 1.39 8.83
C LEU A 86 -7.88 2.77 8.40
N LYS A 87 -8.68 3.41 9.24
CA LYS A 87 -9.06 4.82 9.07
C LYS A 87 -8.06 5.69 9.80
N CYS A 88 -7.55 6.71 9.13
CA CYS A 88 -6.53 7.59 9.65
C CYS A 88 -7.08 9.01 9.78
N GLU A 89 -6.84 9.63 10.93
CA GLU A 89 -7.11 11.05 11.16
C GLU A 89 -5.77 11.78 11.23
N TYR A 90 -5.55 12.71 10.29
CA TYR A 90 -4.34 13.52 10.28
C TYR A 90 -4.58 14.92 10.80
N ASN A 91 -3.59 15.43 11.53
CA ASN A 91 -3.58 16.79 12.03
C ASN A 91 -2.26 17.47 11.68
N ARG A 92 -2.13 18.76 12.00
CA ARG A 92 -0.96 19.58 11.64
C ARG A 92 -0.39 20.25 12.85
N HIS A 93 0.89 20.01 13.10
CA HIS A 93 1.53 20.49 14.33
C HIS A 93 1.63 22.02 14.34
N ASP A 94 1.94 22.64 13.20
CA ASP A 94 2.08 24.11 13.05
C ASP A 94 1.87 24.59 11.60
N LYS A 95 0.93 23.98 10.87
CA LYS A 95 0.72 24.17 9.41
C LYS A 95 1.92 23.78 8.51
N THR A 96 3.00 23.24 9.05
CA THR A 96 4.18 22.89 8.24
C THR A 96 4.28 21.39 7.96
N TYR A 97 3.84 20.53 8.89
CA TYR A 97 3.94 19.08 8.77
C TYR A 97 2.64 18.40 9.21
N TYR A 98 2.25 17.36 8.49
CA TYR A 98 1.15 16.47 8.86
C TYR A 98 1.68 15.37 9.79
N TYR A 99 0.85 14.95 10.73
CA TYR A 99 1.08 13.77 11.56
C TYR A 99 -0.24 13.00 11.72
N LEU A 100 -0.12 11.70 11.95
CA LEU A 100 -1.25 10.84 12.28
C LEU A 100 -1.66 11.12 13.74
N ASP A 101 -2.85 11.70 13.92
CA ASP A 101 -3.43 12.10 15.22
C ASP A 101 -4.24 10.95 15.83
N GLY A 102 -4.91 10.17 14.98
CA GLY A 102 -5.68 9.01 15.39
C GLY A 102 -5.75 7.96 14.29
N GLN A 103 -6.00 6.72 14.69
CA GLN A 103 -6.34 5.65 13.77
C GLN A 103 -7.37 4.70 14.38
N GLU A 104 -8.23 4.14 13.53
CA GLU A 104 -9.23 3.14 13.90
C GLU A 104 -9.10 1.94 12.95
N PHE A 105 -8.79 0.78 13.52
CA PHE A 105 -8.70 -0.48 12.78
C PHE A 105 -10.00 -1.27 12.87
N SER A 106 -10.39 -1.89 11.76
CA SER A 106 -11.55 -2.76 11.71
C SER A 106 -11.38 -3.85 10.65
N ILE A 107 -12.06 -4.97 10.86
CA ILE A 107 -12.14 -6.07 9.90
C ILE A 107 -13.60 -6.36 9.61
N ALA A 108 -13.95 -6.49 8.34
CA ALA A 108 -15.29 -6.87 7.91
C ALA A 108 -15.24 -7.91 6.78
N PRO A 109 -16.21 -8.83 6.69
CA PRO A 109 -16.36 -9.67 5.51
C PRO A 109 -16.53 -8.80 4.26
N LYS A 110 -15.83 -9.13 3.18
CA LYS A 110 -16.02 -8.46 1.89
C LYS A 110 -17.40 -8.85 1.39
N ALA A 111 -18.30 -7.86 1.28
CA ALA A 111 -19.65 -8.11 0.79
C ALA A 111 -19.56 -8.76 -0.61
N SER A 112 -20.18 -9.93 -0.76
CA SER A 112 -20.33 -10.57 -2.07
C SER A 112 -21.19 -9.65 -2.95
N ALA A 113 -20.60 -9.11 -4.01
CA ALA A 113 -21.31 -8.30 -5.00
C ALA A 113 -22.38 -9.12 -5.75
#